data_AF-A0ABD6HW78-F1
#
_entry.id   AF-A0ABD6HW78-F1
#
_cell.length_a   1.000
_cell.length_b   1.000
_cell.length_c   1.000
_cell.angle_alpha   90.00
_cell.angle_beta   90.00
_cell.angle_gamma   90.00
#
_symmetry.space_group_name_H-M   'P 1'
#
loop_
_entity.id
_entity.type
_entity.pdbx_description
1 polymer ?
#
loop_
_entity_poly.entity_id
_entity_poly.type
_entity_poly.pdbx_seq_one_letter_code
_entity_poly.pdbx_strand_id
1 'polypeptide(L)'
;MTQPLPLTPQAFEAALRAKGAYYHIHHPYHIAMHNGEATREQIQGWVANRFYYQTSIPIKDAAIMANCPQPDTRRKWVQRILDHDGYGGSEGGIEAWLRLGEAVGLQRDALLSE
;
A
#
# COMPACT_ATOMS: atom_id res chain seq x y z
N MET A 1 -14.51 16.80 36.24
CA MET A 1 -14.29 17.03 34.79
C MET A 1 -15.01 15.92 34.04
N THR A 2 -16.00 16.23 33.22
CA THR A 2 -16.75 15.23 32.45
C THR A 2 -15.91 14.78 31.25
N GLN A 3 -15.69 13.46 31.14
CA GLN A 3 -15.09 12.84 29.96
C GLN A 3 -15.97 13.14 28.72
N PRO A 4 -15.39 13.47 27.56
CA PRO A 4 -16.16 13.69 26.35
C PRO A 4 -16.92 12.40 25.94
N LEU A 5 -18.14 12.58 25.45
CA LEU A 5 -18.96 11.46 24.95
C LEU A 5 -18.33 10.86 23.68
N PRO A 6 -18.34 9.52 23.52
CA PRO A 6 -17.91 8.88 22.28
C PRO A 6 -18.75 9.32 21.07
N LEU A 7 -18.10 9.42 19.91
CA LEU A 7 -18.77 9.70 18.64
C LEU A 7 -19.70 8.54 18.23
N THR A 8 -20.77 8.86 17.51
CA THR A 8 -21.57 7.83 16.81
C THR A 8 -20.74 7.19 15.69
N PRO A 9 -21.08 5.97 15.22
CA PRO A 9 -20.35 5.33 14.11
C PRO A 9 -20.21 6.21 12.87
N GLN A 10 -21.27 6.95 12.49
CA GLN A 10 -21.26 7.83 11.31
C GLN A 10 -20.36 9.05 11.53
N ALA A 11 -20.45 9.67 12.72
CA ALA A 11 -19.59 10.81 13.04
C ALA A 11 -18.12 10.39 13.16
N PHE A 12 -17.85 9.19 13.67
CA PHE A 12 -16.52 8.63 13.75
C PHE A 12 -15.95 8.30 12.36
N GLU A 13 -16.73 7.70 11.46
CA GLU A 13 -16.32 7.49 10.07
C GLU A 13 -15.98 8.82 9.38
N ALA A 14 -16.82 9.84 9.54
CA ALA A 14 -16.55 11.17 9.00
C ALA A 14 -15.23 11.74 9.54
N ALA A 15 -14.96 11.57 10.84
CA ALA A 15 -13.70 12.01 11.46
C ALA A 15 -12.49 11.23 10.91
N LEU A 16 -12.61 9.93 10.64
CA LEU A 16 -11.56 9.14 9.98
C LEU A 16 -11.33 9.64 8.55
N ARG A 17 -12.38 9.87 7.77
CA ARG A 17 -12.28 10.38 6.39
C ARG A 17 -11.67 11.77 6.32
N ALA A 18 -11.93 12.63 7.31
CA ALA A 18 -11.32 13.96 7.40
C ALA A 18 -9.78 13.91 7.48
N LYS A 19 -9.18 12.80 7.95
CA LYS A 19 -7.72 12.61 7.89
C LYS A 19 -7.17 12.47 6.46
N GLY A 20 -8.03 12.26 5.46
CA GLY A 20 -7.65 12.31 4.05
C GLY A 20 -6.98 13.63 3.64
N ALA A 21 -7.24 14.74 4.35
CA ALA A 21 -6.55 16.01 4.15
C ALA A 21 -5.02 15.93 4.36
N TYR A 22 -4.53 14.89 5.04
CA TYR A 22 -3.10 14.65 5.29
C TYR A 22 -2.53 13.50 4.43
N TYR A 23 -3.31 13.01 3.46
CA TYR A 23 -2.87 11.90 2.61
C TYR A 23 -1.74 12.33 1.66
N HIS A 24 -0.89 11.39 1.27
CA HIS A 24 0.31 11.69 0.48
C HIS A 24 0.05 12.21 -0.95
N ILE A 25 -1.22 12.23 -1.38
CA ILE A 25 -1.63 12.83 -2.67
C ILE A 25 -1.31 14.33 -2.71
N HIS A 26 -1.23 14.97 -1.54
CA HIS A 26 -0.86 16.37 -1.39
C HIS A 26 0.65 16.59 -1.23
N HIS A 27 1.47 15.54 -1.21
CA HIS A 27 2.92 15.68 -1.08
C HIS A 27 3.51 16.26 -2.39
N PRO A 28 4.47 17.22 -2.33
CA PRO A 28 5.03 17.84 -3.52
C PRO A 28 5.57 16.86 -4.57
N TYR A 29 6.15 15.74 -4.13
CA TYR A 29 6.63 14.68 -5.03
C TYR A 29 5.50 14.06 -5.87
N HIS A 30 4.35 13.77 -5.25
CA HIS A 30 3.18 13.25 -5.98
C HIS A 30 2.63 14.30 -6.94
N ILE A 31 2.53 15.56 -6.50
CA ILE A 31 2.05 16.67 -7.33
C ILE A 31 2.93 16.85 -8.57
N ALA A 32 4.26 16.83 -8.40
CA ALA A 32 5.20 16.93 -9.53
C ALA A 32 5.05 15.76 -10.52
N MET A 33 4.90 14.52 -10.03
CA MET A 33 4.61 13.38 -10.90
C MET A 33 3.28 13.55 -11.66
N HIS A 34 2.23 13.99 -10.96
CA HIS A 34 0.89 14.17 -11.54
C HIS A 34 0.86 15.26 -12.62
N ASN A 35 1.57 16.36 -12.39
CA ASN A 35 1.65 17.49 -13.32
C ASN A 35 2.58 17.25 -14.51
N GLY A 36 3.29 16.11 -14.57
CA GLY A 36 4.28 15.83 -15.60
C GLY A 36 5.60 16.59 -15.44
N GLU A 37 5.88 17.08 -14.22
CA GLU A 37 7.07 17.86 -13.88
C GLU A 37 8.22 16.98 -13.34
N ALA A 38 7.92 15.74 -12.94
CA ALA A 38 8.92 14.80 -12.45
C ALA A 38 9.81 14.27 -13.59
N THR A 39 11.11 14.17 -13.32
CA THR A 39 12.06 13.56 -14.26
C THR A 39 11.88 12.04 -14.32
N ARG A 40 12.39 11.42 -15.39
CA ARG A 40 12.42 9.95 -15.51
C ARG A 40 13.14 9.30 -14.32
N GLU A 41 14.28 9.85 -13.91
CA GLU A 41 15.06 9.33 -12.77
C GLU A 41 14.25 9.39 -11.47
N GLN A 42 13.50 10.47 -11.24
CA GLN A 42 12.60 10.58 -10.08
C GLN A 42 11.52 9.50 -10.13
N ILE A 43 10.82 9.34 -11.27
CA ILE A 43 9.79 8.29 -11.41
C ILE A 43 10.38 6.89 -11.14
N GLN A 44 11.55 6.59 -11.69
CA GLN A 44 12.26 5.33 -11.45
C GLN A 44 12.60 5.15 -9.97
N GLY A 45 13.16 6.17 -9.32
CA GLY A 45 13.44 6.15 -7.90
C GLY A 45 12.20 5.89 -7.04
N TRP A 46 11.06 6.52 -7.38
CA TRP A 46 9.79 6.26 -6.71
C TRP A 46 9.32 4.82 -6.90
N VAL A 47 9.34 4.29 -8.12
CA VAL A 47 8.91 2.91 -8.41
C VAL A 47 9.77 1.91 -7.63
N ALA A 48 11.09 2.07 -7.66
CA ALA A 48 12.04 1.22 -6.96
C ALA A 48 11.83 1.26 -5.44
N ASN A 49 11.76 2.46 -4.83
CA ASN A 49 11.61 2.58 -3.38
C ASN A 49 10.23 2.12 -2.89
N ARG A 50 9.18 2.38 -3.68
CA ARG A 50 7.83 1.93 -3.31
C ARG A 50 7.66 0.43 -3.46
N PHE A 51 8.48 -0.26 -4.25
CA PHE A 51 8.46 -1.72 -4.30
C PHE A 51 8.69 -2.33 -2.91
N TYR A 52 9.61 -1.79 -2.10
CA TYR A 52 9.82 -2.22 -0.71
C TYR A 52 8.57 -2.09 0.16
N TYR A 53 7.79 -1.02 -0.04
CA TYR A 53 6.50 -0.89 0.63
C TYR A 53 5.53 -1.98 0.17
N GLN A 54 5.50 -2.31 -1.12
CA GLN A 54 4.61 -3.33 -1.67
C GLN A 54 4.91 -4.74 -1.14
N THR A 55 6.19 -5.13 -1.07
CA THR A 55 6.62 -6.44 -0.53
C THR A 55 6.41 -6.52 0.98
N SER A 56 6.41 -5.38 1.68
CA SER A 56 6.12 -5.32 3.11
C SER A 56 4.63 -5.51 3.46
N ILE A 57 3.70 -5.25 2.53
CA ILE A 57 2.24 -5.40 2.79
C ILE A 57 1.85 -6.82 3.21
N PRO A 58 2.15 -7.89 2.45
CA PRO A 58 1.78 -9.25 2.84
C PRO A 58 2.43 -9.67 4.16
N ILE A 59 3.66 -9.22 4.45
CA ILE A 59 4.35 -9.48 5.73
C ILE A 59 3.58 -8.85 6.89
N LYS A 60 3.23 -7.56 6.76
CA LYS A 60 2.42 -6.85 7.77
C LYS A 60 1.03 -7.48 7.91
N ASP A 61 0.39 -7.89 6.82
CA ASP A 61 -0.93 -8.54 6.87
C ASP A 61 -0.88 -9.92 7.51
N ALA A 62 0.18 -10.69 7.30
CA ALA A 62 0.42 -11.94 8.01
C ALA A 62 0.60 -11.71 9.52
N ALA A 63 1.31 -10.65 9.92
CA ALA A 63 1.46 -10.28 11.34
C ALA A 63 0.12 -9.90 12.00
N ILE A 64 -0.78 -9.23 11.27
CA ILE A 64 -2.16 -8.98 11.75
C ILE A 64 -2.90 -10.31 11.96
N MET A 65 -2.81 -11.23 10.99
CA MET A 65 -3.48 -12.53 11.08
C MET A 65 -2.95 -13.38 12.24
N ALA A 66 -1.63 -13.36 12.48
CA ALA A 66 -1.01 -14.06 13.60
C ALA A 66 -1.53 -13.58 14.97
N ASN A 67 -1.86 -12.28 15.07
CA ASN A 67 -2.42 -11.66 16.28
C ASN A 67 -3.96 -11.66 16.33
N CYS A 68 -4.66 -12.24 15.35
CA CYS A 68 -6.12 -12.24 15.27
C CYS A 68 -6.70 -13.61 15.64
N PRO A 69 -7.30 -13.80 16.84
CA PRO A 69 -7.86 -15.09 17.23
C PRO A 69 -9.15 -15.47 16.47
N GLN A 70 -9.85 -14.51 15.85
CA GLN A 70 -11.15 -14.73 15.19
C GLN A 70 -10.99 -15.36 13.78
N PRO A 71 -11.46 -16.61 13.56
CA PRO A 71 -11.31 -17.28 12.27
C PRO A 71 -12.02 -16.57 11.10
N ASP A 72 -13.22 -16.01 11.32
CA ASP A 72 -13.98 -15.33 10.27
C ASP A 72 -13.28 -14.06 9.77
N THR A 73 -12.57 -13.36 10.65
CA THR A 73 -11.73 -12.23 10.26
C THR A 73 -10.54 -12.70 9.45
N ARG A 74 -9.82 -13.74 9.89
CA ARG A 74 -8.65 -14.29 9.16
C ARG A 74 -9.02 -14.80 7.77
N ARG A 75 -10.20 -15.44 7.62
CA ARG A 75 -10.72 -15.90 6.32
C ARG A 75 -10.94 -14.78 5.32
N LYS A 76 -11.32 -13.58 5.78
CA LYS A 76 -11.41 -12.39 4.93
C LYS A 76 -10.04 -11.74 4.72
N TRP A 77 -9.21 -11.69 5.75
CA TRP A 77 -7.92 -10.98 5.73
C TRP A 77 -6.90 -11.64 4.81
N VAL A 78 -6.90 -12.97 4.73
CA VAL A 78 -5.96 -13.73 3.88
C VAL A 78 -6.02 -13.33 2.42
N GLN A 79 -7.17 -12.86 1.92
CA GLN A 79 -7.31 -12.38 0.55
C GLN A 79 -6.28 -11.30 0.22
N ARG A 80 -5.94 -10.42 1.16
CA ARG A 80 -4.94 -9.36 0.96
C ARG A 80 -3.54 -9.92 0.64
N ILE A 81 -3.16 -11.01 1.30
CA ILE A 81 -1.88 -11.68 1.03
C ILE A 81 -1.94 -12.31 -0.37
N LEU A 82 -3.02 -13.01 -0.70
CA LEU A 82 -3.21 -13.64 -2.02
C LEU A 82 -3.24 -12.60 -3.16
N ASP A 83 -3.80 -11.42 -2.92
CA ASP A 83 -3.83 -10.33 -3.90
C ASP A 83 -2.42 -9.79 -4.19
N HIS A 84 -1.54 -9.75 -3.19
CA HIS A 84 -0.17 -9.26 -3.34
C HIS A 84 0.78 -10.34 -3.88
N ASP A 85 0.72 -11.55 -3.34
CA ASP A 85 1.66 -12.65 -3.64
C ASP A 85 1.21 -13.47 -4.86
N GLY A 86 -0.09 -13.47 -5.18
CA GLY A 86 -0.68 -14.40 -6.13
C GLY A 86 -1.00 -15.76 -5.51
N TYR A 87 -1.73 -16.59 -6.25
CA TYR A 87 -2.08 -17.96 -5.83
C TYR A 87 -2.50 -18.81 -7.02
N GLY A 88 -2.26 -20.12 -6.95
CA GLY A 88 -2.78 -21.08 -7.94
C GLY A 88 -2.33 -20.80 -9.39
N GLY A 89 -1.13 -20.25 -9.57
CA GLY A 89 -0.61 -19.85 -10.89
C GLY A 89 -1.05 -18.46 -11.36
N SER A 90 -1.93 -17.77 -10.62
CA SER A 90 -2.17 -16.34 -10.81
C SER A 90 -1.04 -15.53 -10.18
N GLU A 91 -0.52 -14.56 -10.92
CA GLU A 91 0.37 -13.54 -10.39
C GLU A 91 -0.38 -12.54 -9.51
N GLY A 92 0.31 -11.96 -8.53
CA GLY A 92 -0.22 -10.95 -7.63
C GLY A 92 0.27 -9.53 -7.92
N GLY A 93 -0.07 -8.61 -7.01
CA GLY A 93 0.31 -7.20 -7.09
C GLY A 93 1.81 -6.93 -7.05
N ILE A 94 2.61 -7.81 -6.44
CA ILE A 94 4.08 -7.69 -6.44
C ILE A 94 4.64 -7.89 -7.86
N GLU A 95 4.14 -8.89 -8.59
CA GLU A 95 4.51 -9.12 -9.99
C GLU A 95 4.04 -7.96 -10.89
N ALA A 96 2.84 -7.43 -10.64
CA ALA A 96 2.38 -6.24 -11.34
C ALA A 96 3.29 -5.02 -11.09
N TRP A 97 3.84 -4.88 -9.88
CA TRP A 97 4.79 -3.80 -9.57
C TRP A 97 6.15 -4.01 -10.23
N LEU A 98 6.62 -5.25 -10.36
CA LEU A 98 7.85 -5.56 -11.11
C LEU A 98 7.71 -5.16 -12.58
N ARG A 99 6.55 -5.45 -13.19
CA ARG A 99 6.22 -4.97 -14.54
C ARG A 99 6.16 -3.45 -14.64
N LEU A 100 5.69 -2.75 -13.60
CA LEU A 100 5.77 -1.29 -13.55
C LEU A 100 7.24 -0.81 -13.56
N GLY A 101 8.12 -1.50 -12.83
CA GLY A 101 9.57 -1.28 -12.88
C GLY A 101 10.14 -1.40 -14.30
N GLU A 102 9.82 -2.50 -14.99
CA GLU A 102 10.22 -2.74 -16.38
C GLU A 102 9.70 -1.65 -17.32
N ALA A 103 8.43 -1.23 -17.15
CA ALA A 103 7.81 -0.20 -17.97
C ALA A 103 8.46 1.19 -17.82
N VAL A 104 9.03 1.51 -16.66
CA VAL A 104 9.83 2.74 -16.47
C VAL A 104 11.31 2.54 -16.85
N GLY A 105 11.68 1.34 -17.31
CA GLY A 105 13.00 0.96 -17.81
C GLY A 105 14.00 0.58 -16.71
N LEU A 106 13.52 0.05 -15.59
CA LEU A 106 14.36 -0.61 -14.58
C LEU A 106 14.49 -2.10 -14.91
N GLN A 107 15.64 -2.68 -14.57
CA GLN A 107 15.80 -4.13 -14.59
C GLN A 107 15.12 -4.73 -13.36
N ARG A 108 14.54 -5.90 -13.53
CA ARG A 108 13.81 -6.61 -12.47
C ARG A 108 14.70 -6.86 -11.24
N ASP A 109 15.96 -7.22 -11.45
CA ASP A 109 16.94 -7.44 -10.39
C ASP A 109 17.23 -6.19 -9.54
N ALA A 110 17.10 -4.99 -10.12
CA ALA A 110 17.30 -3.74 -9.38
C ALA A 110 16.16 -3.45 -8.39
N LEU A 111 14.98 -4.05 -8.57
CA LEU A 111 13.89 -3.99 -7.61
C LEU A 111 14.00 -5.10 -6.57
N LEU A 112 14.48 -6.28 -6.97
CA LEU A 112 14.63 -7.43 -6.09
C LEU A 112 15.87 -7.37 -5.20
N SER A 113 16.87 -6.55 -5.53
CA SER A 113 18.04 -6.32 -4.69
C SER A 113 17.65 -5.46 -3.49
N GLU A 114 17.69 -6.04 -2.29
CA GLU A 114 17.56 -5.34 -1.01
C GLU A 114 18.87 -4.66 -0.58
#